data_AF-A0A9E1IJZ0-F1
#
_entry.id   AF-A0A9E1IJZ0-F1
#
_cell.length_a   1.000
_cell.length_b   1.000
_cell.length_c   1.000
_cell.angle_alpha   90.00
_cell.angle_beta   90.00
_cell.angle_gamma   90.00
#
_symmetry.space_group_name_H-M   'P 1'
#
loop_
_entity.id
_entity.type
_entity.pdbx_description
1 polymer ?
#
loop_
_entity_poly.entity_id
_entity_poly.type
_entity_poly.pdbx_seq_one_letter_code
_entity_poly.pdbx_strand_id
1 'polypeptide(L)'
;SSTSGSSGSGTTTTKPKPTPKPTPTPKPKPKPKVEEPAPATGGPAKVNFKGTGRGTVACAGGSKDFDGMATIVVDEYQLPATCLITMDGKRGVFQVYGSGSINCKVEGNFVTCDKDQVP
;
A
#
# COMPACT_ATOMS: atom_id res chain seq x y z
N SER A 1 10.15 31.44 -88.44
CA SER A 1 9.19 32.39 -87.86
C SER A 1 7.98 31.61 -87.36
N SER A 2 7.63 31.74 -86.06
CA SER A 2 6.25 31.78 -85.51
C SER A 2 5.32 30.55 -85.70
N THR A 3 4.56 29.96 -84.77
CA THR A 3 4.30 30.06 -83.32
C THR A 3 3.36 28.90 -82.91
N SER A 4 3.33 28.56 -81.61
CA SER A 4 2.21 28.04 -80.76
C SER A 4 1.41 26.80 -81.20
N GLY A 5 1.32 25.72 -80.40
CA GLY A 5 0.48 25.56 -79.19
C GLY A 5 -0.63 24.53 -79.51
N SER A 6 -1.17 23.63 -78.68
CA SER A 6 -1.28 23.45 -77.23
C SER A 6 -1.93 22.06 -76.94
N SER A 7 -1.88 21.62 -75.67
CA SER A 7 -2.76 20.63 -74.99
C SER A 7 -2.46 19.15 -75.23
N GLY A 8 -2.00 18.35 -74.25
CA GLY A 8 -2.64 17.97 -72.97
C GLY A 8 -3.00 16.47 -73.09
N SER A 9 -2.73 15.53 -72.19
CA SER A 9 -3.02 15.50 -70.76
C SER A 9 -2.32 14.27 -70.15
N GLY A 10 -1.65 14.45 -69.01
CA GLY A 10 -0.96 13.39 -68.28
C GLY A 10 -1.91 12.41 -67.58
N THR A 11 -1.45 11.16 -67.44
CA THR A 11 -2.00 10.19 -66.51
C THR A 11 -0.84 9.58 -65.73
N THR A 12 -0.61 10.08 -64.52
CA THR A 12 0.33 9.51 -63.56
C THR A 12 -0.40 8.44 -62.75
N THR A 13 -0.10 7.17 -63.02
CA THR A 13 -0.60 6.02 -62.26
C THR A 13 -0.10 6.08 -60.81
N THR A 14 -0.99 6.30 -59.85
CA THR A 14 -0.67 6.34 -58.43
C THR A 14 -0.49 4.92 -57.88
N LYS A 15 0.73 4.61 -57.42
CA LYS A 15 1.07 3.37 -56.72
C LYS A 15 0.36 3.31 -55.35
N PRO A 16 -0.35 2.24 -54.98
CA PRO A 16 -0.91 2.13 -53.63
C PRO A 16 0.22 1.97 -52.59
N LYS A 17 0.13 2.79 -51.53
CA LYS A 17 1.04 2.81 -50.38
C LYS A 17 0.72 1.62 -49.45
N PRO A 18 1.70 0.86 -48.96
CA PRO A 18 1.43 -0.30 -48.10
C PRO A 18 0.85 0.11 -46.75
N THR A 19 -0.15 -0.63 -46.30
CA THR A 19 -0.79 -0.50 -44.99
C THR A 19 0.15 -1.07 -43.92
N PRO A 20 0.50 -0.31 -42.84
CA PRO A 20 1.32 -0.86 -41.78
C PRO A 20 0.54 -1.90 -40.97
N LYS A 21 1.18 -3.06 -40.75
CA LYS A 21 0.66 -4.16 -39.93
C LYS A 21 0.51 -3.71 -38.48
N PRO A 22 -0.61 -4.02 -37.78
CA PRO A 22 -0.77 -3.68 -36.39
C PRO A 22 0.23 -4.45 -35.50
N THR A 23 0.87 -3.70 -34.60
CA THR A 23 1.80 -4.21 -33.58
C THR A 23 0.98 -4.96 -32.52
N PRO A 24 1.36 -6.19 -32.13
CA PRO A 24 0.68 -6.91 -31.07
C PRO A 24 0.88 -6.20 -29.72
N THR A 25 -0.21 -5.98 -29.00
CA THR A 25 -0.20 -5.39 -27.65
C THR A 25 0.46 -6.37 -26.67
N PRO A 26 1.40 -5.93 -25.82
CA PRO A 26 2.01 -6.81 -24.82
C PRO A 26 0.96 -7.29 -23.82
N LYS A 27 0.97 -8.60 -23.55
CA LYS A 27 0.08 -9.24 -22.57
C LYS A 27 0.36 -8.66 -21.17
N PRO A 28 -0.66 -8.30 -20.39
CA PRO A 28 -0.46 -7.81 -19.03
C PRO A 28 0.29 -8.85 -18.20
N LYS A 29 1.37 -8.40 -17.57
CA LYS A 29 2.18 -9.19 -16.63
C LYS A 29 1.28 -9.59 -15.46
N PRO A 30 1.28 -10.87 -15.03
CA PRO A 30 0.51 -11.28 -13.86
C PRO A 30 0.93 -10.42 -12.66
N LYS A 31 -0.07 -9.85 -11.99
CA LYS A 31 0.09 -9.08 -10.77
C LYS A 31 0.78 -9.99 -9.73
N PRO A 32 1.79 -9.51 -8.98
CA PRO A 32 2.39 -10.31 -7.92
C PRO A 32 1.26 -10.80 -7.01
N LYS A 33 1.22 -12.11 -6.80
CA LYS A 33 0.34 -12.72 -5.81
C LYS A 33 0.75 -12.09 -4.48
N VAL A 34 -0.17 -11.39 -3.84
CA VAL A 34 0.01 -11.00 -2.44
C VAL A 34 0.12 -12.33 -1.70
N GLU A 35 1.33 -12.67 -1.30
CA GLU A 35 1.57 -13.81 -0.45
C GLU A 35 0.87 -13.47 0.86
N GLU A 36 -0.22 -14.18 1.15
CA GLU A 36 -0.83 -14.15 2.47
C GLU A 36 0.27 -14.53 3.45
N PRO A 37 0.61 -13.69 4.44
CA PRO A 37 1.68 -14.01 5.36
C PRO A 37 1.38 -15.37 5.99
N ALA A 38 2.35 -16.27 5.94
CA ALA A 38 2.23 -17.59 6.56
C ALA A 38 1.68 -17.43 7.98
N PRO A 39 0.77 -18.32 8.44
CA PRO A 39 0.33 -18.29 9.83
C PRO A 39 1.59 -18.30 10.69
N ALA A 40 1.73 -17.32 11.58
CA ALA A 40 2.86 -17.30 12.50
C ALA A 40 2.86 -18.67 13.20
N THR A 41 4.03 -19.27 13.35
CA THR A 41 4.18 -20.59 13.99
C THR A 41 4.46 -20.43 15.49
N GLY A 42 4.02 -19.31 16.10
CA GLY A 42 4.66 -18.73 17.27
C GLY A 42 3.75 -18.48 18.49
N GLY A 43 2.46 -18.78 18.40
CA GLY A 43 1.48 -18.46 19.43
C GLY A 43 1.04 -16.99 19.42
N PRO A 44 0.24 -16.55 20.41
CA PRO A 44 -0.34 -15.22 20.39
C PRO A 44 0.74 -14.12 20.41
N ALA A 45 0.56 -13.10 19.59
CA ALA A 45 1.44 -11.96 19.52
C ALA A 45 1.37 -11.11 20.79
N LYS A 46 2.49 -10.97 21.48
CA LYS A 46 2.64 -10.04 22.61
C LYS A 46 3.16 -8.71 22.09
N VAL A 47 2.36 -7.65 22.25
CA VAL A 47 2.73 -6.30 21.81
C VAL A 47 2.92 -5.41 23.02
N ASN A 48 4.12 -4.88 23.18
CA ASN A 48 4.49 -3.95 24.22
C ASN A 48 4.34 -2.52 23.70
N PHE A 49 3.36 -1.79 24.22
CA PHE A 49 3.17 -0.38 23.98
C PHE A 49 3.96 0.45 24.95
N LYS A 50 4.62 1.46 24.40
CA LYS A 50 5.27 2.51 25.15
C LYS A 50 4.70 3.83 24.67
N GLY A 51 3.81 4.39 25.49
CA GLY A 51 3.26 5.73 25.32
C GLY A 51 3.80 6.65 26.41
N THR A 52 3.88 7.94 26.11
CA THR A 52 4.31 8.96 27.08
C THR A 52 3.14 9.48 27.94
N GLY A 53 1.96 8.86 27.85
CA GLY A 53 0.74 9.36 28.47
C GLY A 53 -0.29 8.26 28.76
N ARG A 54 -1.52 8.69 29.06
CA ARG A 54 -2.66 7.81 29.33
C ARG A 54 -3.48 7.60 28.07
N GLY A 55 -4.01 6.39 27.94
CA GLY A 55 -4.80 6.06 26.76
C GLY A 55 -5.43 4.69 26.80
N THR A 56 -6.04 4.35 25.68
CA THR A 56 -6.63 3.04 25.44
C THR A 56 -6.15 2.53 24.10
N VAL A 57 -5.74 1.27 24.05
CA VAL A 57 -5.43 0.57 22.81
C VAL A 57 -6.48 -0.52 22.60
N ALA A 58 -7.02 -0.61 21.39
CA ALA A 58 -8.02 -1.58 21.00
C ALA A 58 -7.57 -2.30 19.74
N CYS A 59 -7.50 -3.63 19.80
CA CYS A 59 -7.23 -4.49 18.66
C CYS A 59 -8.42 -5.43 18.44
N ALA A 60 -8.39 -6.19 17.35
CA ALA A 60 -9.48 -7.10 16.99
C ALA A 60 -9.85 -8.11 18.12
N GLY A 61 -8.94 -8.37 19.08
CA GLY A 61 -9.14 -9.33 20.18
C GLY A 61 -9.44 -8.70 21.55
N GLY A 62 -9.46 -7.37 21.65
CA GLY A 62 -9.75 -6.69 22.90
C GLY A 62 -9.17 -5.29 23.00
N SER A 63 -9.62 -4.56 24.02
CA SER A 63 -9.11 -3.24 24.37
C SER A 63 -8.48 -3.24 25.75
N LYS A 64 -7.48 -2.39 25.93
CA LYS A 64 -6.77 -2.24 27.19
C LYS A 64 -6.36 -0.80 27.42
N ASP A 65 -6.64 -0.32 28.61
CA ASP A 65 -6.20 0.99 29.07
C ASP A 65 -4.74 0.93 29.53
N PHE A 66 -4.03 2.04 29.39
CA PHE A 66 -2.63 2.17 29.78
C PHE A 66 -2.35 3.53 30.41
N ASP A 67 -1.42 3.54 31.37
CA ASP A 67 -0.83 4.73 31.96
C ASP A 67 0.69 4.63 31.78
N GLY A 68 1.20 5.15 30.67
CA GLY A 68 2.58 4.95 30.22
C GLY A 68 2.79 3.70 29.38
N MET A 69 3.15 2.58 30.01
CA MET A 69 3.45 1.31 29.32
C MET A 69 2.34 0.27 29.49
N ALA A 70 2.06 -0.49 28.43
CA ALA A 70 1.13 -1.62 28.51
C ALA A 70 1.52 -2.75 27.58
N THR A 71 1.04 -3.95 27.90
CA THR A 71 1.16 -5.12 27.03
C THR A 71 -0.24 -5.62 26.68
N ILE A 72 -0.48 -5.78 25.39
CA ILE A 72 -1.63 -6.52 24.88
C ILE A 72 -1.18 -7.87 24.32
N VAL A 73 -2.13 -8.77 24.27
CA VAL A 73 -1.99 -10.06 23.61
C VAL A 73 -2.99 -10.05 22.46
N VAL A 74 -2.50 -10.27 21.25
CA VAL A 74 -3.31 -10.44 20.05
C VAL A 74 -3.18 -11.90 19.67
N ASP A 75 -4.31 -12.61 19.61
CA ASP A 75 -4.26 -14.01 19.20
C ASP A 75 -3.73 -14.15 17.77
N GLU A 76 -3.02 -15.25 17.52
CA GLU A 76 -2.36 -15.51 16.25
C GLU A 76 -3.33 -15.54 15.06
N TYR A 77 -4.53 -16.09 15.25
CA TYR A 77 -5.58 -16.12 14.22
C TYR A 77 -6.14 -14.73 13.87
N GLN A 78 -5.82 -13.71 14.67
CA GLN A 78 -6.22 -12.32 14.42
C GLN A 78 -5.12 -11.50 13.76
N LEU A 79 -3.93 -12.09 13.53
CA LEU A 79 -2.84 -11.43 12.82
C LEU A 79 -3.07 -11.53 11.30
N PRO A 80 -2.83 -10.45 10.53
CA PRO A 80 -2.46 -9.13 11.00
C PRO A 80 -3.64 -8.38 11.63
N ALA A 81 -3.47 -7.90 12.87
CA ALA A 81 -4.51 -7.17 13.58
C ALA A 81 -4.34 -5.66 13.33
N THR A 82 -5.44 -5.02 12.93
CA THR A 82 -5.52 -3.56 12.93
C THR A 82 -5.89 -3.09 14.32
N CYS A 83 -5.04 -2.25 14.90
CA CYS A 83 -5.22 -1.73 16.24
C CYS A 83 -5.42 -0.21 16.21
N LEU A 84 -6.36 0.25 17.01
CA LEU A 84 -6.67 1.66 17.28
C LEU A 84 -6.05 2.04 18.62
N ILE A 85 -5.35 3.16 18.66
CA ILE A 85 -4.85 3.74 19.90
C ILE A 85 -5.46 5.11 20.10
N THR A 86 -5.82 5.43 21.33
CA THR A 86 -6.24 6.76 21.74
C THR A 86 -5.33 7.23 22.86
N MET A 87 -4.66 8.38 22.67
CA MET A 87 -3.85 9.06 23.69
C MET A 87 -4.22 10.53 23.72
N ASP A 88 -4.44 11.09 24.91
CA ASP A 88 -4.75 12.52 25.09
C ASP A 88 -5.89 13.01 24.17
N GLY A 89 -6.92 12.18 23.98
CA GLY A 89 -8.07 12.46 23.10
C GLY A 89 -7.79 12.35 21.59
N LYS A 90 -6.54 12.06 21.19
CA LYS A 90 -6.12 11.89 19.79
C LYS A 90 -6.06 10.42 19.44
N ARG A 91 -6.30 10.10 18.17
CA ARG A 91 -6.39 8.72 17.69
C ARG A 91 -5.27 8.39 16.72
N GLY A 92 -4.88 7.12 16.70
CA GLY A 92 -3.93 6.54 15.78
C GLY A 92 -4.35 5.13 15.41
N VAL A 93 -3.83 4.64 14.29
CA VAL A 93 -4.05 3.27 13.80
C VAL A 93 -2.69 2.68 13.45
N PHE A 94 -2.48 1.42 13.84
CA PHE A 94 -1.27 0.68 13.48
C PHE A 94 -1.59 -0.79 13.25
N GLN A 95 -0.74 -1.49 12.50
CA GLN A 95 -0.89 -2.91 12.20
C GLN A 95 0.09 -3.76 13.01
N VAL A 96 -0.44 -4.81 13.62
CA VAL A 96 0.31 -5.82 14.36
C VAL A 96 0.38 -7.07 13.52
N TYR A 97 1.60 -7.48 13.18
CA TYR A 97 1.87 -8.71 12.41
C TYR A 97 2.45 -9.84 13.28
N GLY A 98 2.80 -9.54 14.53
CA GLY A 98 3.50 -10.46 15.42
C GLY A 98 3.87 -9.79 16.73
N SER A 99 4.57 -10.54 17.58
CA SER A 99 5.10 -10.03 18.85
C SER A 99 6.16 -8.93 18.62
N GLY A 100 6.21 -7.94 19.50
CA GLY A 100 7.20 -6.87 19.42
C GLY A 100 6.88 -5.67 20.29
N SER A 101 7.70 -4.63 20.17
CA SER A 101 7.48 -3.35 20.86
C SER A 101 7.06 -2.27 19.88
N ILE A 102 6.14 -1.41 20.31
CA ILE A 102 5.62 -0.30 19.53
C ILE A 102 5.71 0.94 20.41
N ASN A 103 6.40 1.96 19.90
CA ASN A 103 6.46 3.28 20.51
C ASN A 103 5.41 4.16 19.85
N CYS A 104 4.46 4.62 20.65
CA CYS A 104 3.42 5.52 20.18
C CYS A 104 3.64 6.90 20.76
N LYS A 105 3.62 7.91 19.90
CA LYS A 105 3.72 9.32 20.28
C LYS A 105 2.57 10.11 19.66
N VAL A 106 2.18 11.17 20.36
CA VAL A 106 1.23 12.15 19.85
C VAL A 106 1.98 13.11 18.93
N GLU A 107 1.62 13.14 17.65
CA GLU A 107 2.16 14.08 16.67
C GLU A 107 1.06 15.01 16.16
N GLY A 108 1.06 16.26 16.66
CA GLY A 108 0.02 17.22 16.34
C GLY A 108 -1.36 16.74 16.79
N ASN A 109 -2.22 16.38 15.83
CA ASN A 109 -3.61 15.95 16.05
C ASN A 109 -3.83 14.43 16.01
N PHE A 110 -2.82 13.64 15.67
CA PHE A 110 -2.92 12.19 15.55
C PHE A 110 -1.88 11.50 16.42
N VAL A 111 -2.09 10.20 16.66
CA VAL A 111 -1.11 9.33 17.30
C VAL A 111 -0.37 8.56 16.21
N THR A 112 0.95 8.71 16.18
CA THR A 112 1.84 7.92 15.32
C THR A 112 2.47 6.82 16.17
N CYS A 113 2.38 5.58 15.69
CA CYS A 113 3.03 4.43 16.32
C CYS A 113 4.06 3.87 15.37
N ASP A 114 5.34 3.99 15.75
CA ASP A 114 6.42 3.30 15.06
C ASP A 114 6.63 1.95 15.73
N LYS A 115 6.75 0.90 14.92
CA LYS A 115 7.39 -0.33 15.42
C LYS A 115 8.79 0.10 15.82
N ASP A 116 9.17 -0.13 17.08
CA ASP A 116 10.55 0.09 17.47
C ASP A 116 11.37 -0.81 16.54
N GLN A 117 12.06 -0.19 15.58
CA GLN A 117 12.97 -0.89 14.70
C GLN A 117 14.07 -1.40 15.62
N VAL A 118 13.92 -2.66 16.06
CA VAL A 118 14.98 -3.36 16.75
C VAL A 118 16.17 -3.33 15.77
N PRO A 119 17.34 -2.80 16.18
CA PRO A 119 18.50 -2.71 15.31
C PRO A 119 18.96 -4.08 14.81
#